data_AF-W9PII9-F1
#
_entry.id   AF-W9PII9-F1
#
_cell.length_a   1.000
_cell.length_b   1.000
_cell.length_c   1.000
_cell.angle_alpha   90.00
_cell.angle_beta   90.00
_cell.angle_gamma   90.00
#
_symmetry.space_group_name_H-M   'P 1'
#
loop_
_entity.id
_entity.type
_entity.pdbx_description
1 polymer ?
#
loop_
_entity_poly.entity_id
_entity_poly.type
_entity_poly.pdbx_seq_one_letter_code
_entity_poly.pdbx_strand_id
1 'polypeptide(L)'
;MPCLACISEIDRDIYCVCVTNDDPATCVVCKHYDKKCGSIPSELLGAAQWYWNFVAGLDVQKPLLNRRQLWRIRRALEDCGSAWRELEEHLMNPNNLAMLALQESTASRKTLALSILQSASPLFTEGSLISWSSLSHRLARPVQPLPR
;
A
#
# COMPACT_ATOMS: atom_id res chain seq x y z
N MET A 1 -16.96 6.29 5.02
CA MET A 1 -15.81 5.79 4.23
C MET A 1 -15.71 4.29 4.47
N PRO A 2 -15.57 3.45 3.43
CA PRO A 2 -15.46 1.99 3.60
C PRO A 2 -14.20 1.59 4.37
N CYS A 3 -14.25 0.45 5.06
CA CYS A 3 -13.05 -0.14 5.67
C CYS A 3 -12.20 -0.88 4.62
N LEU A 4 -10.96 -1.21 4.98
CA LEU A 4 -10.00 -1.86 4.08
C LEU A 4 -10.53 -3.17 3.48
N ALA A 5 -11.22 -3.99 4.29
CA ALA A 5 -11.87 -5.22 3.83
C ALA A 5 -13.03 -4.96 2.85
N CYS A 6 -13.76 -3.86 3.01
CA CYS A 6 -14.81 -3.49 2.06
C CYS A 6 -14.20 -3.06 0.71
N ILE A 7 -13.08 -2.35 0.74
CA ILE A 7 -12.33 -1.99 -0.47
C ILE A 7 -11.80 -3.25 -1.16
N SER A 8 -11.33 -4.24 -0.42
CA SER A 8 -10.75 -5.46 -1.00
C SER A 8 -11.78 -6.43 -1.59
N GLU A 9 -13.07 -6.25 -1.28
CA GLU A 9 -14.14 -7.15 -1.74
C GLU A 9 -15.18 -6.48 -2.66
N ILE A 10 -15.06 -5.17 -2.93
CA ILE A 10 -16.02 -4.44 -3.79
C ILE A 10 -16.02 -4.95 -5.25
N ASP A 11 -14.96 -5.63 -5.71
CA ASP A 11 -14.93 -6.30 -7.01
C ASP A 11 -15.95 -7.45 -7.11
N ARG A 12 -16.19 -8.13 -5.99
CA ARG A 12 -17.12 -9.27 -5.91
C ARG A 12 -18.56 -8.83 -5.76
N ASP A 13 -18.79 -7.75 -5.02
CA ASP A 13 -20.13 -7.20 -4.81
C ASP A 13 -20.11 -5.67 -4.85
N ILE A 14 -20.60 -5.11 -5.96
CA ILE A 14 -20.66 -3.67 -6.23
C ILE A 14 -21.65 -2.98 -5.28
N TYR A 15 -22.61 -3.73 -4.72
CA TYR A 15 -23.58 -3.23 -3.75
C TYR A 15 -23.10 -3.39 -2.31
N CYS A 16 -21.84 -3.78 -2.09
CA CYS A 16 -21.25 -3.79 -0.76
C CYS A 16 -21.29 -2.39 -0.16
N VAL A 17 -22.18 -2.17 0.81
CA VAL A 17 -22.18 -0.98 1.63
C VAL A 17 -21.47 -1.30 2.93
N CYS A 18 -20.44 -0.52 3.27
CA CYS A 18 -19.82 -0.58 4.58
C CYS A 18 -20.77 0.01 5.63
N VAL A 19 -21.77 -0.76 6.05
CA VAL A 19 -22.69 -0.40 7.12
C VAL A 19 -22.12 -0.96 8.43
N THR A 20 -21.74 -0.07 9.33
CA THR A 20 -21.66 -0.40 10.75
C THR A 20 -23.09 -0.49 11.24
N ASN A 21 -23.57 -1.70 11.58
CA ASN A 21 -24.76 -1.77 12.43
C ASN A 21 -24.46 -1.05 13.75
N ASP A 22 -25.46 -0.78 14.58
CA ASP A 22 -25.34 -0.06 15.87
C ASP A 22 -24.33 -0.67 16.88
N ASP A 23 -23.65 -1.75 16.50
CA ASP A 23 -22.49 -2.35 17.17
C ASP A 23 -21.18 -1.94 16.43
N PRO A 24 -20.30 -1.14 17.04
CA PRO A 24 -19.20 -0.45 16.34
C PRO A 24 -18.04 -1.34 15.90
N ALA A 25 -18.09 -2.65 16.15
CA ALA A 25 -16.93 -3.52 15.99
C ALA A 25 -16.74 -4.11 14.58
N THR A 26 -17.81 -4.29 13.78
CA THR A 26 -17.68 -5.03 12.51
C THR A 26 -18.77 -4.66 11.50
N CYS A 27 -18.39 -4.26 10.28
CA CYS A 27 -19.33 -3.99 9.20
C CYS A 27 -19.89 -5.28 8.58
N VAL A 28 -21.01 -5.18 7.85
CA VAL A 28 -21.68 -6.33 7.21
C VAL A 28 -20.74 -7.15 6.33
N VAL A 29 -19.89 -6.49 5.55
CA VAL A 29 -18.93 -7.13 4.64
C VAL A 29 -17.88 -7.92 5.43
N CYS A 30 -17.26 -7.29 6.43
CA CYS A 30 -16.32 -7.95 7.32
C CYS A 30 -16.94 -9.16 8.03
N LYS A 31 -18.19 -9.03 8.48
CA LYS A 31 -18.92 -10.13 9.11
C LYS A 31 -19.20 -11.28 8.12
N HIS A 32 -19.53 -10.96 6.88
CA HIS A 32 -19.82 -11.96 5.84
C HIS A 32 -18.56 -12.76 5.46
N TYR A 33 -17.42 -12.09 5.36
CA TYR A 33 -16.14 -12.70 4.97
C TYR A 33 -15.26 -13.14 6.15
N ASP A 34 -15.78 -13.10 7.39
CA ASP A 34 -15.05 -13.40 8.63
C ASP A 34 -13.71 -12.65 8.76
N LYS A 35 -13.73 -11.35 8.40
CA LYS A 35 -12.59 -10.44 8.45
C LYS A 35 -12.75 -9.42 9.56
N LYS A 36 -11.63 -8.86 10.03
CA LYS A 36 -11.62 -7.71 10.94
C LYS A 36 -11.72 -6.41 10.15
N CYS A 37 -12.53 -5.45 10.62
CA CYS A 37 -12.52 -4.11 10.06
C CYS A 37 -11.16 -3.44 10.28
N GLY A 38 -10.57 -2.94 9.19
CA GLY A 38 -9.35 -2.14 9.22
C GLY A 38 -9.59 -0.73 8.70
N SER A 39 -8.93 0.25 9.31
CA SER A 39 -8.77 1.56 8.72
C SER A 39 -7.88 1.48 7.48
N ILE A 40 -8.22 2.24 6.45
CA ILE A 40 -7.35 2.40 5.28
C ILE A 40 -6.23 3.40 5.67
N PRO A 41 -4.94 3.06 5.46
CA PRO A 41 -3.83 3.99 5.69
C PRO A 41 -3.99 5.30 4.91
N SER A 42 -3.52 6.42 5.48
CA SER A 42 -3.64 7.77 4.91
C SER A 42 -3.11 7.86 3.48
N GLU A 43 -2.03 7.15 3.21
CA GLU A 43 -1.31 7.11 1.93
C GLU A 43 -2.15 6.46 0.82
N LEU A 44 -3.09 5.60 1.21
CA LEU A 44 -3.92 4.81 0.31
C LEU A 44 -5.33 5.38 0.16
N LEU A 45 -5.70 6.41 0.93
CA LEU A 45 -7.05 6.99 0.90
C LEU A 45 -7.45 7.47 -0.49
N GLY A 46 -6.55 8.13 -1.22
CA GLY A 46 -6.82 8.61 -2.57
C GLY A 46 -7.11 7.46 -3.55
N ALA A 47 -6.30 6.41 -3.50
CA ALA A 47 -6.47 5.23 -4.35
C ALA A 47 -7.74 4.45 -4.00
N ALA A 48 -8.01 4.27 -2.71
CA ALA A 48 -9.22 3.61 -2.21
C ALA A 48 -10.49 4.37 -2.61
N GLN A 49 -10.49 5.70 -2.45
CA GLN A 49 -11.63 6.54 -2.84
C GLN A 49 -11.88 6.50 -4.35
N TRP A 50 -10.82 6.57 -5.15
CA TRP A 50 -10.93 6.46 -6.61
C TRP A 50 -11.52 5.10 -7.03
N TYR A 51 -10.99 4.01 -6.47
CA TYR A 51 -11.44 2.66 -6.79
C TYR A 51 -12.90 2.45 -6.40
N TRP A 52 -13.29 2.88 -5.20
CA TRP A 52 -14.68 2.83 -4.73
C TRP A 52 -15.62 3.59 -5.67
N ASN A 53 -15.26 4.83 -6.04
CA ASN A 53 -16.07 5.65 -6.93
C ASN A 53 -16.18 5.04 -8.34
N PHE A 54 -15.09 4.44 -8.85
CA PHE A 54 -15.10 3.77 -10.14
C PHE A 54 -16.06 2.58 -10.15
N VAL A 55 -16.00 1.72 -9.13
CA VAL A 55 -16.84 0.53 -9.05
C VAL A 55 -18.31 0.90 -8.81
N ALA A 56 -18.58 1.85 -7.91
CA ALA A 56 -19.93 2.35 -7.67
C ALA A 56 -20.55 3.03 -8.92
N GLY A 57 -19.72 3.74 -9.70
CA GLY A 57 -20.14 4.36 -10.96
C GLY A 57 -20.31 3.38 -12.13
N LEU A 58 -19.79 2.15 -12.02
CA LEU A 58 -19.85 1.18 -13.10
C LEU A 58 -21.28 0.73 -13.39
N ASP A 59 -22.15 0.62 -12.37
CA ASP A 59 -23.53 0.18 -12.56
C ASP A 59 -24.33 1.17 -13.43
N VAL A 60 -24.06 2.47 -13.28
CA VAL A 60 -24.65 3.54 -14.11
C VAL A 60 -24.13 3.48 -15.55
N GLN A 61 -22.85 3.15 -15.74
CA GLN A 61 -22.21 3.11 -17.06
C GLN A 61 -22.46 1.79 -17.81
N LYS A 62 -22.78 0.71 -17.10
CA LYS A 62 -22.95 -0.65 -17.64
C LYS A 62 -23.88 -0.74 -18.85
N PRO A 63 -25.02 -0.02 -18.94
CA PRO A 63 -25.88 -0.04 -20.13
C PRO A 63 -25.23 0.56 -21.38
N LEU A 64 -24.23 1.42 -21.21
CA LEU A 64 -23.52 2.10 -22.30
C LEU A 64 -22.32 1.30 -22.83
N LEU A 65 -21.94 0.20 -22.15
CA LEU A 65 -20.76 -0.58 -22.46
C LEU A 65 -21.11 -1.80 -23.31
N ASN A 66 -20.32 -2.04 -24.36
CA ASN A 66 -20.44 -3.28 -25.11
C ASN A 66 -19.88 -4.47 -24.31
N ARG A 67 -20.27 -5.69 -24.70
CA ARG A 67 -19.89 -6.93 -24.00
C ARG A 67 -18.37 -7.09 -23.84
N ARG A 68 -17.58 -6.67 -24.83
CA ARG A 68 -16.11 -6.77 -24.80
C ARG A 68 -15.50 -5.76 -23.83
N GLN A 69 -16.01 -4.54 -23.78
CA GLN A 69 -15.60 -3.51 -22.82
C GLN A 69 -15.94 -3.95 -21.40
N LEU A 70 -17.16 -4.44 -21.17
CA LEU A 70 -17.58 -4.94 -19.87
C LEU A 70 -16.70 -6.10 -19.39
N TRP A 71 -16.33 -7.03 -20.28
CA TRP A 71 -15.42 -8.12 -19.95
C TRP A 71 -14.02 -7.62 -19.56
N ARG A 72 -13.47 -6.65 -20.29
CA ARG A 72 -12.16 -6.04 -19.95
C ARG A 72 -12.18 -5.35 -18.61
N ILE A 73 -13.25 -4.60 -18.31
CA ILE A 73 -13.41 -3.92 -17.02
C ILE A 73 -13.53 -4.93 -15.89
N ARG A 74 -14.35 -5.97 -16.05
CA ARG A 74 -14.47 -7.04 -15.03
C ARG A 74 -13.13 -7.71 -14.73
N ARG A 75 -12.36 -8.04 -15.78
CA ARG A 75 -11.01 -8.60 -15.62
C ARG A 75 -10.09 -7.66 -14.83
N ALA A 76 -10.09 -6.37 -15.18
CA ALA A 76 -9.29 -5.38 -14.46
C ALA A 76 -9.76 -5.19 -13.00
N LEU A 77 -11.06 -5.30 -12.74
CA LEU A 77 -11.60 -5.25 -11.38
C LEU A 77 -11.17 -6.46 -10.54
N GLU A 78 -11.16 -7.66 -11.11
CA GLU A 78 -10.65 -8.87 -10.46
C GLU A 78 -9.17 -8.70 -10.09
N ASP A 79 -8.35 -8.17 -11.01
CA ASP A 79 -6.93 -7.90 -10.77
C ASP A 79 -6.75 -6.85 -9.66
N CYS A 80 -7.52 -5.75 -9.69
CA CYS A 80 -7.49 -4.72 -8.64
C CYS A 80 -7.94 -5.28 -7.28
N GLY A 81 -9.04 -6.05 -7.23
CA GLY A 81 -9.52 -6.68 -6.01
C GLY A 81 -8.52 -7.66 -5.44
N SER A 82 -7.83 -8.43 -6.29
CA SER A 82 -6.73 -9.30 -5.88
C SER A 82 -5.59 -8.52 -5.23
N ALA A 83 -5.16 -7.41 -5.83
CA ALA A 83 -4.11 -6.56 -5.27
C ALA A 83 -4.52 -5.93 -3.93
N TRP A 84 -5.78 -5.50 -3.79
CA TRP A 84 -6.29 -4.99 -2.52
C TRP A 84 -6.37 -6.07 -1.43
N ARG A 85 -6.75 -7.30 -1.77
CA ARG A 85 -6.74 -8.44 -0.83
C ARG A 85 -5.32 -8.78 -0.37
N GLU A 86 -4.37 -8.81 -1.29
CA GLU A 86 -2.96 -9.02 -0.95
C GLU A 86 -2.43 -7.91 -0.05
N LEU A 87 -2.75 -6.64 -0.36
CA LEU A 87 -2.38 -5.50 0.45
C LEU A 87 -3.02 -5.54 1.85
N GLU A 88 -4.29 -5.92 1.94
CA GLU A 88 -4.99 -6.14 3.20
C GLU A 88 -4.29 -7.20 4.05
N GLU A 89 -3.94 -8.34 3.46
CA GLU A 89 -3.21 -9.41 4.15
C GLU A 89 -1.86 -8.91 4.68
N HIS A 90 -1.12 -8.14 3.87
CA HIS A 90 0.16 -7.57 4.29
C HIS A 90 0.00 -6.56 5.44
N LEU A 91 -1.01 -5.69 5.40
CA LEU A 91 -1.26 -4.68 6.43
C LEU A 91 -1.82 -5.26 7.72
N MET A 92 -2.64 -6.31 7.63
CA MET A 92 -3.24 -6.98 8.79
C MET A 92 -2.30 -8.00 9.44
N ASN A 93 -1.22 -8.40 8.77
CA ASN A 93 -0.21 -9.28 9.34
C ASN A 93 0.68 -8.51 10.33
N PRO A 94 0.63 -8.83 11.65
CA PRO A 94 1.41 -8.12 12.66
C PRO A 94 2.92 -8.27 12.47
N ASN A 95 3.39 -9.36 11.83
CA ASN A 95 4.80 -9.58 11.55
C ASN A 95 5.33 -8.61 10.48
N ASN A 96 4.49 -8.25 9.50
CA ASN A 96 4.86 -7.30 8.46
C ASN A 96 4.87 -5.86 8.98
N LEU A 97 3.94 -5.51 9.87
CA LEU A 97 3.97 -4.23 10.59
C LEU A 97 5.23 -4.09 11.46
N ALA A 98 5.62 -5.16 12.16
CA ALA A 98 6.86 -5.17 12.94
C ALA A 98 8.10 -5.00 12.05
N MET A 99 8.12 -5.61 10.87
CA MET A 99 9.19 -5.44 9.89
C MET A 99 9.26 -4.01 9.34
N LEU A 100 8.12 -3.40 9.00
CA LEU A 100 8.06 -2.01 8.55
C LEU A 100 8.53 -1.04 9.64
N ALA A 101 8.09 -1.23 10.88
CA ALA A 101 8.54 -0.43 12.02
C ALA A 101 10.06 -0.56 12.27
N LEU A 102 10.61 -1.77 12.11
CA LEU A 102 12.05 -2.01 12.22
C LEU A 102 12.84 -1.30 11.10
N GLN A 103 12.31 -1.31 9.87
CA GLN A 103 12.90 -0.60 8.73
C GLN A 103 12.86 0.91 8.94
N GLU A 104 11.73 1.46 9.40
CA GLU A 104 11.56 2.89 9.70
C GLU A 104 12.48 3.35 10.84
N SER A 105 12.59 2.58 11.92
CA SER A 105 13.54 2.84 13.00
C SER A 105 15.00 2.83 12.50
N THR A 106 15.32 1.92 11.58
CA THR A 106 16.66 1.85 10.98
C THR A 106 16.93 3.01 10.03
N ALA A 107 15.95 3.41 9.22
CA ALA A 107 16.04 4.60 8.37
C ALA A 107 16.20 5.87 9.22
N SER A 108 15.38 6.04 10.25
CA SER A 108 15.45 7.15 11.19
C SER A 108 16.80 7.25 11.89
N ARG A 109 17.36 6.12 12.38
CA ARG A 109 18.71 6.08 12.97
C ARG A 109 19.78 6.51 11.97
N LYS A 110 19.67 6.07 10.70
CA LYS A 110 20.61 6.46 9.65
C LYS A 110 20.50 7.95 9.30
N THR A 111 19.29 8.49 9.19
CA THR A 111 19.05 9.92 8.96
C THR A 111 19.62 10.75 10.10
N LEU A 112 19.36 10.36 11.36
CA LEU A 112 19.91 11.04 12.53
C LEU A 112 21.45 10.98 12.56
N ALA A 113 22.05 9.84 12.23
CA ALA A 113 23.51 9.72 12.12
C ALA A 113 24.09 10.65 11.05
N LEU A 114 23.42 10.77 9.89
CA LEU A 114 23.81 11.72 8.85
C LEU A 114 23.70 13.17 9.32
N SER A 115 22.61 13.55 10.00
CA SER A 115 22.43 14.90 10.54
C SER A 115 23.49 15.24 11.61
N ILE A 116 23.85 14.29 12.46
CA ILE A 116 24.93 14.48 13.45
C ILE A 116 26.27 14.70 12.73
N LEU A 117 26.61 13.88 11.73
CA LEU A 117 27.84 14.03 10.95
C LEU A 117 27.91 15.37 10.21
N GLN A 118 26.78 15.85 9.69
CA GLN A 118 26.65 17.19 9.08
C GLN A 118 26.87 18.30 10.11
N SER A 119 26.30 18.17 11.31
CA SER A 119 26.44 19.18 12.37
C SER A 119 27.83 19.21 13.03
N ALA A 120 28.54 18.08 13.06
CA ALA A 120 29.85 17.93 13.70
C ALA A 120 31.04 18.29 12.79
N SER A 121 30.79 18.60 11.51
CA SER A 121 31.84 18.91 10.53
C SER A 121 31.74 20.36 10.06
N PRO A 122 32.69 21.26 10.41
CA PRO A 122 32.76 22.61 9.84
C PRO A 122 33.31 22.65 8.39
N LEU A 123 33.26 21.53 7.64
CA LEU A 123 33.91 21.35 6.33
C LEU A 123 32.95 21.42 5.12
N PHE A 124 31.70 21.84 5.30
CA PHE A 124 30.73 22.01 4.22
C PHE A 124 30.46 23.48 3.83
N THR A 125 31.39 24.39 4.15
CA THR A 125 31.45 25.70 3.49
C THR A 125 32.47 25.65 2.37
N GLU A 126 31.95 25.67 1.14
CA GLU A 126 32.63 25.88 -0.15
C GLU A 126 33.75 24.90 -0.55
N GLY A 127 33.49 24.11 -1.60
CA GLY A 127 34.57 23.75 -2.54
C GLY A 127 34.93 22.27 -2.75
N SER A 128 34.06 21.28 -2.51
CA SER A 128 34.35 19.93 -3.03
C SER A 128 33.11 19.11 -3.41
N LEU A 129 32.68 19.32 -4.66
CA LEU A 129 31.91 18.35 -5.44
C LEU A 129 32.79 17.10 -5.68
N ILE A 130 32.93 16.24 -4.68
CA ILE A 130 33.40 14.86 -4.92
C ILE A 130 32.17 14.06 -5.33
N SER A 131 32.17 13.66 -6.59
CA SER A 131 31.12 12.89 -7.26
C SER A 131 30.64 11.69 -6.45
N TRP A 132 29.39 11.76 -6.00
CA TRP A 132 28.65 10.71 -5.29
C TRP A 132 28.50 9.39 -6.08
N SER A 133 28.84 9.37 -7.38
CA SER A 133 28.76 8.17 -8.22
C SER A 133 29.75 7.06 -7.84
N SER A 134 30.82 7.37 -7.10
CA SER A 134 31.87 6.38 -6.76
C SER A 134 31.58 5.56 -5.49
N LEU A 135 30.69 6.03 -4.60
CA LEU A 135 30.41 5.35 -3.33
C LEU A 135 29.26 4.34 -3.45
N SER A 136 28.25 4.64 -4.28
CA SER A 136 27.12 3.74 -4.57
C SER A 136 27.56 2.48 -5.32
N HIS A 137 28.61 2.53 -6.14
CA HIS A 137 29.15 1.36 -6.84
C HIS A 137 29.89 0.35 -5.93
N ARG A 138 30.32 0.73 -4.71
CA ARG A 138 31.00 -0.21 -3.78
C ARG A 138 30.04 -0.96 -2.87
N LEU A 139 28.82 -0.45 -2.66
CA LEU A 139 27.82 -1.08 -1.79
C LEU A 139 26.82 -1.98 -2.56
N ALA A 140 26.88 -2.00 -3.90
CA ALA A 140 25.99 -2.78 -4.76
C ALA A 140 26.65 -4.00 -5.42
N ARG A 141 27.72 -4.58 -4.83
CA ARG A 141 28.18 -5.90 -5.27
C ARG A 141 27.39 -6.99 -4.53
N PRO A 142 26.65 -7.86 -5.23
CA PRO A 142 26.08 -9.03 -4.60
C PRO A 142 27.22 -9.96 -4.15
N VAL A 143 27.10 -10.48 -2.93
CA VAL A 143 28.00 -11.49 -2.36
C VAL A 143 27.98 -12.71 -3.28
N GLN A 144 29.09 -13.00 -3.95
CA GLN A 144 29.22 -14.27 -4.68
C GLN A 144 29.41 -15.42 -3.68
N PRO A 145 28.78 -16.58 -3.89
CA PRO A 145 28.98 -17.75 -3.04
C PRO A 145 30.37 -18.36 -3.28
N LEU A 146 31.03 -18.76 -2.20
CA LEU A 146 32.34 -19.43 -2.21
C LEU A 146 32.26 -20.81 -2.91
N PRO A 147 33.28 -21.20 -3.70
CA PRO A 147 33.39 -22.57 -4.18
C PRO A 147 33.83 -23.52 -3.04
N ARG A 148 33.36 -24.76 -3.11
CA ARG A 148 33.70 -25.86 -2.19
C ARG A 148 35.15 -26.30 -2.32
#